data_AF-A0A924SNG1-F1
#
_entry.id   AF-A0A924SNG1-F1
#
_cell.length_a   1.000
_cell.length_b   1.000
_cell.length_c   1.000
_cell.angle_alpha   90.00
_cell.angle_beta   90.00
_cell.angle_gamma   90.00
#
_symmetry.space_group_name_H-M   'P 1'
#
loop_
_entity.id
_entity.type
_entity.pdbx_description
1 polymer ?
#
loop_
_entity_poly.entity_id
_entity_poly.type
_entity_poly.pdbx_seq_one_letter_code
_entity_poly.pdbx_strand_id
1 'polypeptide(L)'
;MPNCFDIFITAQYATTPTKVFLSACQYVPLFTVTAKGSFIKLYNTIIDSGMKKMILSLAIMFAVVTIAIGQNVGIGTNTPVALLHVNNGNVLFSGPNMLGNTVLPPVKGKGIRTFWYPEKAAFRTGGVYNAAISGFPDADTSNFHNWDKDSIGAFSFAAGFNTKAKGSYSFAAGVRSFAIGDATATFGIGNNANGDFSFVAGSSNNADGNASLAFGNGCVASGNYSAATGNFTTSSGVAST
;
A
#
# COMPACT_ATOMS: atom_id res chain seq x y z
N MET A 1 1.03 -53.56 9.72
CA MET A 1 1.02 -52.94 8.37
C MET A 1 0.07 -51.75 8.44
N PRO A 2 0.41 -50.58 7.87
CA PRO A 2 -0.52 -49.45 7.85
C PRO A 2 -1.77 -49.85 7.07
N ASN A 3 -2.95 -49.65 7.65
CA ASN A 3 -4.20 -49.80 6.92
C ASN A 3 -4.33 -48.56 6.03
N CYS A 4 -3.92 -48.69 4.77
CA CYS A 4 -4.15 -47.69 3.75
C CYS A 4 -5.39 -48.09 2.96
N PHE A 5 -6.36 -47.20 2.88
CA PHE A 5 -7.53 -47.38 2.01
C PHE A 5 -7.55 -46.25 1.00
N ASP A 6 -7.63 -46.62 -0.27
CA ASP A 6 -7.74 -45.67 -1.37
C ASP A 6 -9.20 -45.34 -1.60
N ILE A 7 -9.53 -44.04 -1.53
CA ILE A 7 -10.88 -43.55 -1.81
C ILE A 7 -10.86 -42.96 -3.22
N PHE A 8 -11.57 -43.63 -4.13
CA PHE A 8 -11.81 -43.12 -5.47
C PHE A 8 -13.04 -42.22 -5.46
N ILE A 9 -12.81 -40.92 -5.61
CA ILE A 9 -13.90 -39.95 -5.82
C ILE A 9 -13.92 -39.61 -7.31
N THR A 10 -14.96 -40.06 -7.99
CA THR A 10 -15.21 -39.66 -9.38
C THR A 10 -16.06 -38.40 -9.35
N ALA A 11 -15.47 -37.26 -9.72
CA ALA A 11 -16.18 -36.00 -9.86
C ALA A 11 -16.64 -35.83 -11.30
N GLN A 12 -17.92 -35.49 -11.49
CA GLN A 12 -18.48 -35.12 -12.79
C GLN A 12 -18.86 -33.64 -12.71
N TYR A 13 -18.02 -32.78 -13.28
CA TYR A 13 -18.28 -31.35 -13.40
C TYR A 13 -17.89 -30.94 -14.81
N ALA A 14 -18.90 -30.73 -15.65
CA ALA A 14 -18.76 -30.55 -17.10
C ALA A 14 -18.09 -31.74 -17.84
N THR A 15 -18.10 -31.69 -19.17
CA THR A 15 -18.05 -32.80 -20.15
C THR A 15 -16.86 -33.77 -20.10
N THR A 16 -15.95 -33.69 -19.13
CA THR A 16 -14.84 -34.63 -18.93
C THR A 16 -14.67 -34.99 -17.44
N PRO A 17 -14.79 -36.28 -17.04
CA PRO A 17 -14.64 -36.69 -15.65
C PRO A 17 -13.17 -36.60 -15.21
N THR A 18 -12.92 -35.95 -14.07
CA THR A 18 -11.59 -35.86 -13.45
C THR A 18 -11.58 -36.70 -12.18
N LYS A 19 -10.64 -37.64 -12.08
CA LYS A 19 -10.48 -38.50 -10.90
C LYS A 19 -9.55 -37.84 -9.90
N VAL A 20 -9.99 -37.70 -8.66
CA VAL A 20 -9.15 -37.21 -7.56
C VAL A 20 -8.74 -38.41 -6.70
N PHE A 21 -7.43 -38.56 -6.51
CA PHE A 21 -6.84 -39.59 -5.66
C PHE A 21 -6.67 -39.05 -4.23
N LEU A 22 -7.30 -39.74 -3.27
CA LEU A 22 -7.07 -39.53 -1.84
C LEU A 22 -6.59 -40.85 -1.26
N SER A 23 -5.33 -40.88 -0.79
CA SER A 23 -4.79 -42.01 -0.03
C SER A 23 -4.76 -41.62 1.44
N ALA A 24 -5.44 -42.39 2.28
CA ALA A 24 -5.43 -42.22 3.73
C ALA A 24 -4.74 -43.43 4.36
N CYS A 25 -3.56 -43.23 4.93
CA CYS A 25 -2.83 -44.24 5.70
C CYS A 25 -2.92 -43.93 7.18
N GLN A 26 -3.40 -44.90 7.97
CA GLN A 26 -3.42 -44.78 9.43
C GLN A 26 -2.04 -45.17 10.00
N TYR A 27 -1.31 -44.19 10.53
CA TYR A 27 -0.16 -44.41 11.40
C TYR A 27 -0.56 -43.94 12.80
N VAL A 28 -0.59 -44.81 13.81
CA VAL A 28 -0.87 -44.36 15.18
C VAL A 28 0.24 -43.38 15.60
N PRO A 29 -0.06 -42.13 16.06
CA PRO A 29 -1.36 -41.51 16.33
C PRO A 29 -1.77 -40.38 15.34
N LEU A 30 -1.23 -40.35 14.13
CA LEU A 30 -1.37 -39.24 13.17
C LEU A 30 -2.16 -39.65 11.91
N PHE A 31 -3.20 -38.89 11.58
CA PHE A 31 -3.85 -38.94 10.26
C PHE A 31 -3.28 -37.84 9.37
N THR A 32 -2.77 -38.20 8.19
CA THR A 32 -2.25 -37.24 7.21
C THR A 32 -3.17 -37.25 5.99
N VAL A 33 -3.78 -36.11 5.67
CA VAL A 33 -4.60 -35.93 4.46
C VAL A 33 -3.88 -34.95 3.55
N THR A 34 -3.46 -35.41 2.37
CA THR A 34 -2.77 -34.58 1.38
C THR A 34 -3.70 -34.36 0.19
N ALA A 35 -4.24 -33.15 0.05
CA ALA A 35 -5.01 -32.76 -1.14
C ALA A 35 -4.12 -31.93 -2.07
N LYS A 36 -3.99 -32.36 -3.33
CA LYS A 36 -3.43 -31.54 -4.41
C LYS A 36 -4.58 -31.05 -5.29
N GLY A 37 -4.81 -29.74 -5.31
CA GLY A 37 -5.76 -29.11 -6.22
C GLY A 37 -7.02 -28.56 -5.56
N SER A 38 -7.52 -27.47 -6.16
CA SER A 38 -8.40 -26.47 -5.55
C SER A 38 -9.88 -26.87 -5.44
N PHE A 39 -10.51 -26.31 -4.39
CA PHE A 39 -11.94 -26.17 -4.07
C PHE A 39 -12.80 -27.44 -4.05
N ILE A 40 -13.24 -27.79 -2.83
CA ILE A 40 -14.12 -28.92 -2.54
C ILE A 40 -15.50 -28.37 -2.13
N LYS A 41 -16.55 -28.64 -2.92
CA LYS A 41 -17.96 -28.63 -2.47
C LYS A 41 -18.43 -30.08 -2.40
N LEU A 42 -18.74 -30.59 -1.20
CA LEU A 42 -19.18 -31.98 -1.00
C LEU A 42 -20.69 -32.04 -0.73
N TYR A 43 -21.38 -32.81 -1.55
CA TYR A 43 -22.73 -33.30 -1.26
C TYR A 43 -22.63 -34.65 -0.51
N ASN A 44 -23.59 -34.87 0.39
CA ASN A 44 -23.72 -36.02 1.30
C ASN A 44 -23.24 -37.37 0.74
N THR A 45 -22.26 -37.97 1.41
CA THR A 45 -21.98 -39.41 1.30
C THR A 45 -22.61 -40.13 2.50
N ILE A 46 -23.28 -41.26 2.23
CA ILE A 46 -23.96 -42.12 3.21
C ILE A 46 -22.90 -42.72 4.15
N ILE A 47 -22.88 -42.29 5.42
CA ILE A 47 -21.99 -42.86 6.44
C ILE A 47 -22.82 -43.26 7.65
N ASP A 48 -22.87 -44.57 7.90
CA ASP A 48 -23.55 -45.19 9.03
C ASP A 48 -22.60 -45.29 10.25
N SER A 49 -23.18 -45.14 11.44
CA SER A 49 -22.61 -44.92 12.79
C SER A 49 -22.26 -43.46 13.18
N GLY A 50 -22.85 -43.01 14.29
CA GLY A 50 -22.78 -41.61 14.78
C GLY A 50 -21.38 -41.09 15.09
N MET A 51 -20.45 -41.96 15.51
CA MET A 51 -19.05 -41.59 15.77
C MET A 51 -18.31 -41.18 14.48
N LYS A 52 -18.60 -41.82 13.34
CA LYS A 52 -17.96 -41.51 12.06
C LYS A 52 -18.43 -40.19 11.47
N LYS A 53 -19.71 -39.84 11.67
CA LYS A 53 -20.24 -38.51 11.32
C LYS A 53 -19.59 -37.40 12.14
N MET A 54 -19.34 -37.64 13.43
CA MET A 54 -18.66 -36.69 14.31
C MET A 54 -17.22 -36.45 13.87
N ILE A 55 -16.46 -37.54 13.62
CA ILE A 55 -15.07 -37.48 13.15
C ILE A 55 -14.98 -36.80 11.78
N LEU A 56 -15.89 -37.11 10.84
CA LEU A 56 -15.92 -36.46 9.53
C LEU A 56 -16.26 -34.97 9.65
N SER A 57 -17.24 -34.59 10.48
CA SER A 57 -17.57 -33.16 10.67
C SER A 57 -16.43 -32.38 11.30
N LEU A 58 -15.70 -33.00 12.24
CA LEU A 58 -14.56 -32.40 12.91
C LEU A 58 -13.37 -32.27 11.95
N ALA A 59 -13.14 -33.27 11.09
CA ALA A 59 -12.13 -33.24 10.04
C ALA A 59 -12.45 -32.18 8.95
N ILE A 60 -13.73 -32.02 8.58
CA ILE A 60 -14.18 -30.97 7.66
C ILE A 60 -13.96 -29.59 8.28
N MET A 61 -14.37 -29.39 9.54
CA MET A 61 -14.11 -28.14 10.28
C MET A 61 -12.62 -27.84 10.35
N PHE A 62 -11.79 -28.83 10.69
CA PHE A 62 -10.35 -28.66 10.79
C PHE A 62 -9.69 -28.37 9.44
N ALA A 63 -10.14 -29.01 8.36
CA ALA A 63 -9.69 -28.74 7.00
C ALA A 63 -10.11 -27.35 6.52
N VAL A 64 -11.35 -26.92 6.79
CA VAL A 64 -11.82 -25.56 6.49
C VAL A 64 -11.01 -24.51 7.28
N VAL A 65 -10.67 -24.81 8.54
CA VAL A 65 -9.84 -23.95 9.40
C VAL A 65 -8.37 -23.91 8.93
N THR A 66 -7.80 -24.98 8.38
CA THR A 66 -6.43 -24.96 7.84
C THR A 66 -6.31 -24.30 6.47
N ILE A 67 -7.37 -24.28 5.65
CA ILE A 67 -7.41 -23.51 4.39
C ILE A 67 -7.54 -21.99 4.67
N ALA A 68 -7.90 -21.60 5.89
CA ALA A 68 -8.05 -20.20 6.29
C ALA A 68 -6.71 -19.46 6.55
N ILE A 69 -5.55 -20.12 6.41
CA ILE A 69 -4.25 -19.46 6.54
C ILE A 69 -3.74 -19.05 5.16
N GLY A 70 -4.03 -17.79 4.78
CA GLY A 70 -3.23 -17.01 3.84
C GLY A 70 -3.51 -17.18 2.34
N GLN A 71 -4.77 -17.25 1.90
CA GLN A 71 -5.08 -17.15 0.47
C GLN A 71 -5.18 -15.69 0.01
N ASN A 72 -4.72 -15.43 -1.21
CA ASN A 72 -5.02 -14.20 -1.95
C ASN A 72 -6.55 -13.96 -1.97
N VAL A 73 -7.00 -12.74 -1.68
CA VAL A 73 -8.41 -12.36 -1.72
C VAL A 73 -8.77 -11.90 -3.12
N GLY A 74 -9.61 -12.69 -3.81
CA GLY A 74 -10.22 -12.32 -5.08
C GLY A 74 -11.63 -11.77 -4.89
N ILE A 75 -11.92 -10.59 -5.44
CA ILE A 75 -13.28 -10.07 -5.60
C ILE A 75 -13.61 -10.15 -7.09
N GLY A 76 -14.56 -11.00 -7.47
CA GLY A 76 -14.92 -11.23 -8.87
C GLY A 76 -13.98 -12.18 -9.63
N THR A 77 -13.10 -12.91 -8.94
CA THR A 77 -12.21 -13.92 -9.55
C THR A 77 -11.88 -15.05 -8.57
N ASN A 78 -11.73 -16.28 -9.09
CA ASN A 78 -11.30 -17.46 -8.32
C ASN A 78 -9.79 -17.72 -8.45
N THR A 79 -9.09 -16.93 -9.27
CA THR A 79 -7.63 -17.04 -9.49
C THR A 79 -6.96 -15.69 -9.22
N PRO A 80 -7.00 -15.18 -7.97
CA PRO A 80 -6.40 -13.89 -7.64
C PRO A 80 -4.87 -13.89 -7.77
N VAL A 81 -4.32 -12.87 -8.44
CA VAL A 81 -2.87 -12.75 -8.74
C VAL A 81 -2.10 -11.88 -7.75
N ALA A 82 -2.80 -11.30 -6.77
CA ALA A 82 -2.23 -10.50 -5.69
C ALA A 82 -2.99 -10.80 -4.38
N LEU A 83 -2.42 -10.39 -3.25
CA LEU A 83 -3.06 -10.55 -1.93
C LEU A 83 -4.47 -9.98 -1.90
N LEU A 84 -4.72 -8.91 -2.65
CA LEU A 84 -6.05 -8.40 -2.98
C LEU A 84 -6.13 -8.18 -4.50
N HIS A 85 -7.06 -8.85 -5.18
CA HIS A 85 -7.33 -8.70 -6.60
C HIS A 85 -8.83 -8.48 -6.83
N VAL A 86 -9.21 -7.30 -7.34
CA VAL A 86 -10.57 -6.99 -7.77
C VAL A 86 -10.65 -7.11 -9.29
N ASN A 87 -11.41 -8.06 -9.80
CA ASN A 87 -11.59 -8.31 -11.24
C ASN A 87 -12.85 -7.63 -11.75
N ASN A 88 -12.70 -6.75 -12.76
CA ASN A 88 -13.81 -6.04 -13.43
C ASN A 88 -14.84 -5.39 -12.48
N GLY A 89 -14.37 -4.64 -11.48
CA GLY A 89 -15.23 -3.95 -10.52
C GLY A 89 -14.64 -2.63 -10.02
N ASN A 90 -15.52 -1.74 -9.54
CA ASN A 90 -15.13 -0.47 -8.92
C ASN A 90 -14.75 -0.68 -7.45
N VAL A 91 -13.74 0.06 -6.98
CA VAL A 91 -13.36 0.09 -5.55
C VAL A 91 -13.60 1.48 -5.00
N LEU A 92 -14.42 1.59 -3.95
CA LEU A 92 -14.70 2.84 -3.25
C LEU A 92 -13.99 2.86 -1.90
N PHE A 93 -13.15 3.88 -1.69
CA PHE A 93 -12.59 4.21 -0.37
C PHE A 93 -13.28 5.48 0.14
N SER A 94 -14.11 5.37 1.18
CA SER A 94 -14.80 6.51 1.79
C SER A 94 -14.07 7.02 3.04
N GLY A 95 -14.28 8.29 3.35
CA GLY A 95 -13.80 8.94 4.57
C GLY A 95 -14.95 9.66 5.30
N PRO A 96 -14.66 10.32 6.43
CA PRO A 96 -15.66 11.12 7.14
C PRO A 96 -16.15 12.30 6.29
N ASN A 97 -17.37 12.80 6.59
CA ASN A 97 -17.98 13.94 5.90
C ASN A 97 -17.25 15.27 6.15
N MET A 98 -16.44 15.33 7.20
CA MET A 98 -15.62 16.47 7.57
C MET A 98 -14.20 15.99 7.80
N LEU A 99 -13.21 16.80 7.46
CA LEU A 99 -11.83 16.50 7.80
C LEU A 99 -11.66 16.44 9.31
N GLY A 100 -10.81 15.53 9.76
CA GLY A 100 -10.48 15.37 11.16
C GLY A 100 -8.98 15.34 11.37
N ASN A 101 -8.59 15.48 12.63
CA ASN A 101 -7.19 15.42 13.04
C ASN A 101 -7.04 14.56 14.30
N THR A 102 -7.90 13.56 14.50
CA THR A 102 -7.88 12.71 15.71
C THR A 102 -7.33 11.33 15.40
N VAL A 103 -7.78 10.69 14.30
CA VAL A 103 -7.33 9.36 13.90
C VAL A 103 -5.93 9.45 13.28
N LEU A 104 -5.05 8.50 13.60
CA LEU A 104 -3.70 8.43 13.05
C LEU A 104 -3.71 7.88 11.61
N PRO A 105 -2.70 8.17 10.77
CA PRO A 105 -2.55 7.45 9.50
C PRO A 105 -2.39 5.94 9.76
N PRO A 106 -2.74 5.07 8.78
CA PRO A 106 -2.72 3.61 8.95
C PRO A 106 -1.40 3.03 9.47
N VAL A 107 -0.28 3.69 9.17
CA VAL A 107 1.06 3.33 9.66
C VAL A 107 1.95 4.58 9.72
N LYS A 108 2.87 4.59 10.69
CA LYS A 108 3.86 5.66 10.92
C LYS A 108 5.27 5.16 10.65
N GLY A 109 6.22 6.09 10.48
CA GLY A 109 7.64 5.77 10.42
C GLY A 109 8.11 5.19 9.08
N LYS A 110 9.11 4.31 9.12
CA LYS A 110 9.78 3.78 7.91
C LYS A 110 8.96 2.70 7.21
N GLY A 111 9.21 2.52 5.91
CA GLY A 111 8.69 1.41 5.10
C GLY A 111 8.12 1.85 3.76
N ILE A 112 8.08 0.90 2.81
CA ILE A 112 7.32 1.00 1.56
C ILE A 112 5.86 0.79 1.89
N ARG A 113 5.01 1.68 1.40
CA ARG A 113 3.57 1.62 1.60
C ARG A 113 2.83 2.49 0.61
N THR A 114 1.59 2.08 0.36
CA THR A 114 0.57 2.90 -0.30
C THR A 114 -0.64 2.95 0.59
N PHE A 115 -1.17 4.13 0.86
CA PHE A 115 -2.40 4.28 1.65
C PHE A 115 -3.15 5.57 1.34
N TRP A 116 -4.48 5.48 1.46
CA TRP A 116 -5.37 6.61 1.59
C TRP A 116 -5.56 6.93 3.08
N TYR A 117 -5.40 8.19 3.45
CA TYR A 117 -5.64 8.69 4.81
C TYR A 117 -6.94 9.50 4.82
N PRO A 118 -8.07 8.87 5.20
CA PRO A 118 -9.40 9.44 5.00
C PRO A 118 -9.63 10.74 5.79
N GLU A 119 -9.11 10.85 7.01
CA GLU A 119 -9.26 12.05 7.86
C GLU A 119 -8.74 13.33 7.20
N LYS A 120 -7.71 13.20 6.36
CA LYS A 120 -7.09 14.32 5.65
C LYS A 120 -7.36 14.25 4.16
N ALA A 121 -8.18 13.32 3.68
CA ALA A 121 -8.37 13.07 2.26
C ALA A 121 -7.04 13.03 1.47
N ALA A 122 -6.03 12.37 2.03
CA ALA A 122 -4.65 12.44 1.55
C ALA A 122 -4.16 11.09 1.05
N PHE A 123 -3.40 11.06 -0.05
CA PHE A 123 -2.88 9.82 -0.64
C PHE A 123 -1.35 9.76 -0.55
N ARG A 124 -0.83 8.58 -0.21
CA ARG A 124 0.60 8.30 -0.09
C ARG A 124 0.96 7.04 -0.86
N THR A 125 2.06 7.07 -1.61
CA THR A 125 2.58 5.88 -2.32
C THR A 125 4.08 5.94 -2.51
N GLY A 126 4.80 4.86 -2.22
CA GLY A 126 6.26 4.83 -2.26
C GLY A 126 6.84 4.45 -0.89
N GLY A 127 7.90 5.12 -0.42
CA GLY A 127 8.60 4.68 0.78
C GLY A 127 9.26 5.79 1.60
N VAL A 128 9.28 5.59 2.91
CA VAL A 128 9.99 6.43 3.88
C VAL A 128 11.15 5.63 4.49
N TYR A 129 12.39 6.10 4.34
CA TYR A 129 13.59 5.39 4.77
C TYR A 129 14.70 6.32 5.24
N ASN A 130 15.70 5.73 5.89
CA ASN A 130 17.01 6.34 6.01
C ASN A 130 17.81 6.02 4.73
N ALA A 131 17.88 6.97 3.80
CA ALA A 131 18.95 6.93 2.81
C ALA A 131 19.55 8.32 2.69
N ALA A 132 20.79 8.45 3.14
CA ALA A 132 21.71 9.38 2.54
C ALA A 132 21.88 8.96 1.08
N ILE A 133 21.04 9.49 0.20
CA ILE A 133 21.35 9.50 -1.22
C ILE A 133 22.52 10.46 -1.36
N SER A 134 23.64 9.96 -1.88
CA SER A 134 24.86 10.72 -2.13
C SER A 134 24.55 12.11 -2.72
N GLY A 135 24.85 13.17 -1.96
CA GLY A 135 24.61 14.56 -2.36
C GLY A 135 23.53 15.31 -1.58
N PHE A 136 22.73 14.63 -0.74
CA PHE A 136 21.72 15.28 0.09
C PHE A 136 21.90 14.87 1.56
N PRO A 137 22.53 15.69 2.41
CA PRO A 137 22.50 15.46 3.86
C PRO A 137 21.03 15.55 4.31
N ASP A 138 20.53 14.50 4.95
CA ASP A 138 19.27 14.58 5.68
C ASP A 138 19.52 15.43 6.92
N ALA A 139 18.85 16.59 7.01
CA ALA A 139 18.97 17.46 8.16
C ALA A 139 18.32 16.81 9.42
N ASP A 140 17.53 15.75 9.25
CA ASP A 140 16.94 15.01 10.36
C ASP A 140 17.01 13.49 10.14
N THR A 141 18.20 12.93 10.39
CA THR A 141 18.44 11.47 10.41
C THR A 141 17.80 10.75 11.60
N SER A 142 17.13 11.49 12.50
CA SER A 142 16.52 10.96 13.72
C SER A 142 15.01 10.77 13.61
N ASN A 143 14.33 11.50 12.72
CA ASN A 143 12.86 11.54 12.63
C ASN A 143 12.33 11.16 11.24
N PHE A 144 11.98 9.88 11.08
CA PHE A 144 11.43 9.33 9.83
C PHE A 144 9.92 9.55 9.71
N HIS A 145 9.50 10.80 9.86
CA HIS A 145 8.10 11.20 10.06
C HIS A 145 7.48 11.87 8.83
N ASN A 146 8.06 11.67 7.63
CA ASN A 146 7.60 12.34 6.40
C ASN A 146 6.14 12.04 6.05
N TRP A 147 5.62 10.86 6.42
CA TRP A 147 4.20 10.49 6.29
C TRP A 147 3.56 10.17 7.63
N ASP A 148 4.03 10.80 8.70
CA ASP A 148 3.31 10.81 9.95
C ASP A 148 2.24 11.89 9.94
N LYS A 149 1.32 11.83 10.90
CA LYS A 149 0.15 12.69 10.99
C LYS A 149 0.46 14.17 10.74
N ASP A 150 1.53 14.69 11.33
CA ASP A 150 1.89 16.13 11.28
C ASP A 150 2.65 16.53 10.00
N SER A 151 3.00 15.54 9.17
CA SER A 151 3.65 15.73 7.88
C SER A 151 2.73 15.40 6.70
N ILE A 152 1.43 15.20 6.97
CA ILE A 152 0.40 14.99 5.96
C ILE A 152 -0.55 16.19 5.97
N GLY A 153 -0.61 16.93 4.87
CA GLY A 153 -1.59 18.00 4.69
C GLY A 153 -2.97 17.49 4.30
N ALA A 154 -4.00 18.30 4.53
CA ALA A 154 -5.34 18.03 4.00
C ALA A 154 -5.32 18.01 2.47
N PHE A 155 -6.07 17.11 1.84
CA PHE A 155 -6.17 16.95 0.39
C PHE A 155 -4.83 16.78 -0.34
N SER A 156 -3.79 16.35 0.37
CA SER A 156 -2.43 16.31 -0.16
C SER A 156 -2.11 14.99 -0.85
N PHE A 157 -1.19 15.05 -1.82
CA PHE A 157 -0.68 13.88 -2.52
C PHE A 157 0.84 13.80 -2.38
N ALA A 158 1.37 12.63 -1.98
CA ALA A 158 2.80 12.40 -2.00
C ALA A 158 3.17 11.04 -2.62
N ALA A 159 4.10 11.07 -3.57
CA ALA A 159 4.56 9.87 -4.28
C ALA A 159 6.10 9.79 -4.37
N GLY A 160 6.66 8.61 -4.13
CA GLY A 160 8.09 8.33 -4.30
C GLY A 160 8.83 8.13 -2.98
N PHE A 161 10.11 8.51 -2.96
CA PHE A 161 11.02 8.20 -1.87
C PHE A 161 11.18 9.40 -0.94
N ASN A 162 10.88 9.25 0.35
CA ASN A 162 11.01 10.30 1.36
C ASN A 162 10.33 11.62 0.96
N THR A 163 9.20 11.59 0.26
CA THR A 163 8.46 12.83 -0.06
C THR A 163 7.64 13.30 1.14
N LYS A 164 7.39 14.60 1.23
CA LYS A 164 6.58 15.21 2.30
C LYS A 164 5.65 16.25 1.70
N ALA A 165 4.36 15.95 1.64
CA ALA A 165 3.31 16.90 1.27
C ALA A 165 2.58 17.32 2.55
N LYS A 166 3.14 18.32 3.24
CA LYS A 166 2.70 18.78 4.57
C LYS A 166 1.63 19.85 4.49
N GLY A 167 1.71 20.77 3.52
CA GLY A 167 0.71 21.81 3.33
C GLY A 167 -0.63 21.26 2.86
N SER A 168 -1.72 21.96 3.16
CA SER A 168 -3.04 21.66 2.61
C SER A 168 -3.04 21.80 1.09
N TYR A 169 -3.73 20.93 0.37
CA TYR A 169 -3.77 20.89 -1.11
C TYR A 169 -2.41 20.69 -1.77
N SER A 170 -1.39 20.27 -1.02
CA SER A 170 -0.03 20.19 -1.52
C SER A 170 0.25 18.90 -2.31
N PHE A 171 1.20 18.99 -3.24
CA PHE A 171 1.64 17.88 -4.07
C PHE A 171 3.15 17.70 -3.98
N ALA A 172 3.63 16.49 -3.68
CA ALA A 172 5.06 16.19 -3.69
C ALA A 172 5.38 14.87 -4.40
N ALA A 173 6.19 14.92 -5.45
CA ALA A 173 6.65 13.72 -6.15
C ALA A 173 8.17 13.66 -6.36
N GLY A 174 8.73 12.46 -6.29
CA GLY A 174 10.13 12.17 -6.58
C GLY A 174 10.90 11.70 -5.35
N VAL A 175 12.05 12.31 -5.09
CA VAL A 175 13.00 11.89 -4.05
C VAL A 175 13.24 13.06 -3.10
N ARG A 176 12.88 12.92 -1.83
CA ARG A 176 13.13 13.98 -0.82
C ARG A 176 12.58 15.35 -1.23
N SER A 177 11.47 15.35 -1.95
CA SER A 177 10.76 16.55 -2.35
C SER A 177 9.73 16.92 -1.28
N PHE A 178 9.84 18.12 -0.75
CA PHE A 178 9.05 18.62 0.37
C PHE A 178 8.17 19.81 -0.07
N ALA A 179 6.86 19.59 -0.10
CA ALA A 179 5.84 20.61 -0.26
C ALA A 179 5.30 20.98 1.13
N ILE A 180 5.82 22.08 1.68
CA ILE A 180 5.59 22.50 3.07
C ILE A 180 4.46 23.53 3.17
N GLY A 181 4.46 24.53 2.28
CA GLY A 181 3.40 25.55 2.21
C GLY A 181 2.08 25.00 1.67
N ASP A 182 0.99 25.72 1.92
CA ASP A 182 -0.33 25.38 1.41
C ASP A 182 -0.41 25.61 -0.11
N ALA A 183 -1.17 24.75 -0.79
CA ALA A 183 -1.36 24.77 -2.25
C ALA A 183 -0.04 24.76 -3.05
N THR A 184 1.00 24.11 -2.53
CA THR A 184 2.31 24.00 -3.18
C THR A 184 2.42 22.75 -4.05
N ALA A 185 3.32 22.79 -5.02
CA ALA A 185 3.67 21.61 -5.82
C ALA A 185 5.17 21.47 -5.99
N THR A 186 5.71 20.28 -5.71
CA THR A 186 7.13 19.96 -5.88
C THR A 186 7.36 18.67 -6.66
N PHE A 187 8.31 18.69 -7.60
CA PHE A 187 8.67 17.55 -8.44
C PHE A 187 10.18 17.40 -8.59
N GLY A 188 10.72 16.20 -8.35
CA GLY A 188 12.13 15.89 -8.58
C GLY A 188 12.88 15.53 -7.30
N ILE A 189 14.12 16.02 -7.16
CA ILE A 189 15.06 15.54 -6.14
C ILE A 189 15.45 16.65 -5.17
N GLY A 190 15.23 16.46 -3.87
CA GLY A 190 15.74 17.35 -2.82
C GLY A 190 15.20 18.78 -2.88
N ASN A 191 13.99 18.96 -3.38
CA ASN A 191 13.35 20.26 -3.53
C ASN A 191 12.53 20.63 -2.29
N ASN A 192 12.45 21.93 -1.99
CA ASN A 192 11.67 22.48 -0.88
C ASN A 192 10.76 23.62 -1.38
N ALA A 193 9.45 23.43 -1.27
CA ALA A 193 8.43 24.44 -1.55
C ALA A 193 7.85 24.93 -0.22
N ASN A 194 8.43 26.00 0.34
CA ASN A 194 8.12 26.48 1.69
C ASN A 194 7.04 27.57 1.70
N GLY A 195 7.03 28.46 0.71
CA GLY A 195 6.01 29.51 0.60
C GLY A 195 4.68 28.97 0.08
N ASP A 196 3.58 29.55 0.52
CA ASP A 196 2.25 29.15 0.06
C ASP A 196 2.11 29.42 -1.45
N PHE A 197 1.37 28.58 -2.18
CA PHE A 197 1.19 28.66 -3.63
C PHE A 197 2.48 28.53 -4.47
N SER A 198 3.60 28.14 -3.87
CA SER A 198 4.86 28.00 -4.57
C SER A 198 4.93 26.74 -5.45
N PHE A 199 5.73 26.83 -6.51
CA PHE A 199 6.02 25.70 -7.40
C PHE A 199 7.52 25.46 -7.47
N VAL A 200 7.93 24.20 -7.33
CA VAL A 200 9.33 23.81 -7.39
C VAL A 200 9.51 22.58 -8.26
N ALA A 201 10.43 22.62 -9.23
CA ALA A 201 10.79 21.41 -9.95
C ALA A 201 12.26 21.35 -10.38
N GLY A 202 12.81 20.14 -10.41
CA GLY A 202 14.21 19.86 -10.75
C GLY A 202 14.99 19.25 -9.59
N SER A 203 16.18 19.78 -9.29
CA SER A 203 17.08 19.21 -8.27
C SER A 203 17.62 20.27 -7.31
N SER A 204 17.47 20.07 -6.00
CA SER A 204 18.02 20.93 -4.94
C SER A 204 17.51 22.37 -4.95
N ASN A 205 16.27 22.62 -5.36
CA ASN A 205 15.72 23.97 -5.42
C ASN A 205 14.94 24.35 -4.15
N ASN A 206 14.84 25.64 -3.89
CA ASN A 206 14.10 26.20 -2.76
C ASN A 206 13.19 27.35 -3.22
N ALA A 207 11.90 27.28 -2.89
CA ALA A 207 10.95 28.36 -3.07
C ALA A 207 10.41 28.79 -1.69
N ASP A 208 11.00 29.86 -1.14
CA ASP A 208 10.68 30.36 0.20
C ASP A 208 9.61 31.45 0.18
N GLY A 209 9.47 32.18 -0.93
CA GLY A 209 8.48 33.23 -1.08
C GLY A 209 7.08 32.67 -1.32
N ASN A 210 6.06 33.40 -0.87
CA ASN A 210 4.68 33.08 -1.26
C ASN A 210 4.52 33.30 -2.77
N ALA A 211 3.83 32.37 -3.44
CA ALA A 211 3.65 32.31 -4.88
C ALA A 211 4.96 32.38 -5.68
N SER A 212 6.08 31.90 -5.12
CA SER A 212 7.37 31.89 -5.81
C SER A 212 7.58 30.63 -6.66
N LEU A 213 8.45 30.74 -7.66
CA LEU A 213 8.80 29.66 -8.59
C LEU A 213 10.30 29.36 -8.49
N ALA A 214 10.69 28.11 -8.21
CA ALA A 214 12.08 27.68 -8.31
C ALA A 214 12.21 26.47 -9.25
N PHE A 215 12.85 26.66 -10.41
CA PHE A 215 12.91 25.64 -11.46
C PHE A 215 14.32 25.42 -12.02
N GLY A 216 14.84 24.21 -11.89
CA GLY A 216 16.15 23.85 -12.46
C GLY A 216 17.04 23.11 -11.46
N ASN A 217 18.29 23.55 -11.28
CA ASN A 217 19.20 22.93 -10.33
C ASN A 217 19.82 23.96 -9.38
N GLY A 218 19.56 23.84 -8.07
CA GLY A 218 20.12 24.72 -7.05
C GLY A 218 19.53 26.13 -7.03
N CYS A 219 18.32 26.35 -7.57
CA CYS A 219 17.68 27.66 -7.62
C CYS A 219 17.04 28.05 -6.28
N VAL A 220 17.06 29.33 -5.93
CA VAL A 220 16.44 29.88 -4.73
C VAL A 220 15.54 31.07 -5.07
N ALA A 221 14.23 30.92 -4.88
CA ALA A 221 13.25 31.99 -5.04
C ALA A 221 12.71 32.40 -3.65
N SER A 222 13.28 33.45 -3.07
CA SER A 222 12.99 33.87 -1.69
C SER A 222 12.10 35.11 -1.57
N GLY A 223 11.94 35.87 -2.65
CA GLY A 223 10.97 36.96 -2.71
C GLY A 223 9.54 36.46 -2.92
N ASN A 224 8.56 37.12 -2.32
CA ASN A 224 7.16 36.86 -2.67
C ASN A 224 6.93 37.16 -4.16
N TYR A 225 6.23 36.27 -4.86
CA TYR A 225 6.00 36.32 -6.31
C TYR A 225 7.29 36.26 -7.16
N SER A 226 8.43 35.88 -6.57
CA SER A 226 9.69 35.79 -7.30
C SER A 226 9.80 34.50 -8.11
N ALA A 227 10.62 34.53 -9.17
CA ALA A 227 10.97 33.34 -9.92
C ALA A 227 12.49 33.20 -10.01
N ALA A 228 13.03 32.03 -9.72
CA ALA A 228 14.42 31.67 -9.98
C ALA A 228 14.45 30.44 -10.88
N THR A 229 15.03 30.57 -12.07
CA THR A 229 15.11 29.46 -13.03
C THR A 229 16.54 29.23 -13.53
N GLY A 230 16.89 27.99 -13.87
CA GLY A 230 18.20 27.65 -14.45
C GLY A 230 19.12 26.87 -13.51
N ASN A 231 20.38 27.29 -13.40
CA ASN A 231 21.39 26.61 -12.59
C ASN A 231 21.99 27.59 -11.56
N PHE A 232 21.83 27.29 -10.27
CA PHE A 232 22.30 28.10 -9.14
C PHE A 232 21.87 29.57 -9.18
N THR A 233 20.64 29.85 -9.63
CA THR A 233 20.10 31.22 -9.67
C THR A 233 19.39 31.58 -8.37
N THR A 234 19.39 32.87 -8.02
CA THR A 234 18.71 33.38 -6.82
C THR A 234 17.89 34.60 -7.17
N SER A 235 16.62 34.59 -6.76
CA SER A 235 15.68 35.72 -6.91
C SER A 235 15.11 36.06 -5.55
N SER A 236 15.53 37.20 -4.99
CA SER A 236 15.23 37.61 -3.61
C SER A 236 14.33 38.84 -3.50
N GLY A 237 14.09 39.54 -4.60
CA GLY A 237 13.19 40.68 -4.65
C GLY A 237 11.72 40.26 -4.72
N VAL A 238 10.83 41.08 -4.16
CA VAL A 238 9.40 40.90 -4.39
C VAL A 238 9.13 41.07 -5.90
N ALA A 239 8.45 40.09 -6.49
CA ALA A 239 8.15 40.03 -7.92
C ALA A 239 9.38 40.07 -8.86
N SER A 240 10.57 39.68 -8.39
CA SER A 240 11.77 39.61 -9.23
C SER A 240 11.93 38.30 -9.99
N THR A 241 12.75 38.29 -11.03
CA THR A 241 13.15 37.11 -11.82
C THR A 241 14.67 36.98 -11.86
#